data_AF-A0A529JT83-F1
#
_entry.id   AF-A0A529JT83-F1
#
_cell.length_a   1.000
_cell.length_b   1.000
_cell.length_c   1.000
_cell.angle_alpha   90.00
_cell.angle_beta   90.00
_cell.angle_gamma   90.00
#
_symmetry.space_group_name_H-M   'P 1'
#
loop_
_entity.id
_entity.type
_entity.pdbx_description
1 polymer ?
#
loop_
_entity_poly.entity_id
_entity_poly.type
_entity_poly.pdbx_seq_one_letter_code
_entity_poly.pdbx_strand_id
1 'polypeptide(L)'
;LAFGRATPNGPVEYFDRGEIERGALIGKTVDSKGLEIAWLADKVDAFFIHVQGAARLTMTDGRFCRVTYAAKSGQRFTGPGKILSELGEIPLQAVTMQSIRAWFKAHPD
;
A
#
# COMPACT_ATOMS: atom_id res chain seq x y z
N LEU A 1 6.42 16.91 -8.50
CA LEU A 1 5.66 15.68 -8.18
C LEU A 1 4.40 15.66 -9.03
N ALA A 2 4.07 14.55 -9.68
CA ALA A 2 2.89 14.46 -10.56
C ALA A 2 1.55 14.48 -9.80
N PHE A 3 1.58 14.27 -8.48
CA PHE A 3 0.43 14.28 -7.57
C PHE A 3 0.78 15.02 -6.29
N GLY A 4 -0.21 15.65 -5.65
CA GLY A 4 -0.09 16.39 -4.39
C GLY A 4 -1.46 16.63 -3.76
N ARG A 5 -1.49 17.12 -2.52
CA ARG A 5 -2.73 17.51 -1.82
C ARG A 5 -2.97 19.00 -1.99
N ALA A 6 -4.19 19.37 -2.39
CA ALA A 6 -4.63 20.77 -2.37
C ALA A 6 -4.80 21.28 -0.93
N THR A 7 -4.31 22.49 -0.67
CA THR A 7 -4.51 23.22 0.59
C THR A 7 -4.86 24.68 0.28
N PRO A 8 -5.38 25.46 1.24
CA PRO A 8 -5.62 26.89 1.04
C PRO A 8 -4.38 27.69 0.60
N ASN A 9 -3.17 27.19 0.93
CA ASN A 9 -1.89 27.84 0.61
C ASN A 9 -1.25 27.27 -0.67
N GLY A 10 -2.00 26.48 -1.45
CA GLY A 10 -1.52 25.82 -2.66
C GLY A 10 -1.28 24.32 -2.50
N PRO A 11 -0.78 23.65 -3.55
CA PRO A 11 -0.51 22.22 -3.52
C PRO A 11 0.71 21.91 -2.64
N VAL A 12 0.57 20.91 -1.78
CA VAL A 12 1.66 20.34 -0.97
C VAL A 12 1.84 18.86 -1.29
N GLU A 13 2.91 18.24 -0.81
CA GLU A 13 3.08 16.79 -0.94
C GLU A 13 1.91 16.05 -0.28
N TYR A 14 1.49 14.94 -0.89
CA TYR A 14 0.50 14.08 -0.25
C TYR A 14 1.17 13.27 0.87
N PHE A 15 0.33 12.79 1.80
CA PHE A 15 0.77 11.89 2.88
C PHE A 15 1.57 10.70 2.34
N ASP A 16 2.61 10.31 3.06
CA ASP A 16 3.34 9.09 2.79
C ASP A 16 2.57 7.83 3.22
N ARG A 17 3.13 6.65 2.91
CA ARG A 17 2.52 5.36 3.27
C ARG A 17 2.30 5.26 4.78
N GLY A 18 3.30 5.61 5.59
CA GLY A 18 3.25 5.46 7.03
C GLY A 18 2.25 6.41 7.68
N GLU A 19 2.14 7.64 7.20
CA GLU A 19 1.12 8.60 7.65
C GLU A 19 -0.30 8.09 7.35
N ILE A 20 -0.53 7.55 6.15
CA ILE A 20 -1.83 6.96 5.79
C ILE A 20 -2.14 5.76 6.68
N GLU A 21 -1.19 4.85 6.87
CA GLU A 21 -1.33 3.66 7.73
C GLU A 21 -1.55 4.03 9.21
N ARG A 22 -1.00 5.16 9.68
CA ARG A 22 -1.26 5.73 11.02
C ARG A 22 -2.56 6.54 11.12
N GLY A 23 -3.36 6.58 10.05
CA GLY A 23 -4.71 7.12 10.10
C GLY A 23 -4.88 8.55 9.57
N ALA A 24 -3.93 9.07 8.78
CA ALA A 24 -4.06 10.42 8.19
C ALA A 24 -5.31 10.61 7.30
N LEU A 25 -5.96 9.52 6.88
CA LEU A 25 -7.20 9.53 6.10
C LEU A 25 -8.47 9.21 6.91
N ILE A 26 -8.34 8.84 8.19
CA ILE A 26 -9.50 8.48 9.02
C ILE A 26 -10.45 9.68 9.16
N GLY A 27 -11.75 9.43 8.99
CA GLY A 27 -12.79 10.45 9.07
C GLY A 27 -12.89 11.35 7.83
N LYS A 28 -12.05 11.16 6.81
CA LYS A 28 -12.24 11.82 5.52
C LYS A 28 -13.35 11.13 4.73
N THR A 29 -14.14 11.92 4.01
CA THR A 29 -15.28 11.41 3.25
C THR A 29 -15.42 12.05 1.88
N VAL A 30 -16.01 11.32 0.94
CA VAL A 30 -16.51 11.84 -0.35
C VAL A 30 -18.00 11.47 -0.43
N ASP A 31 -18.86 12.44 -0.74
CA ASP A 31 -20.33 12.26 -0.78
C ASP A 31 -20.88 11.60 0.49
N SER A 32 -20.38 12.03 1.66
CA SER A 32 -20.73 11.50 2.99
C SER A 32 -20.39 10.01 3.21
N LYS A 33 -19.55 9.42 2.36
CA LYS A 33 -19.02 8.05 2.51
C LYS A 33 -17.54 8.08 2.86
N GLY A 34 -17.08 7.11 3.65
CA GLY A 34 -15.66 6.87 3.89
C GLY A 34 -14.90 6.57 2.59
N LEU A 35 -13.58 6.67 2.64
CA LEU A 35 -12.72 6.48 1.47
C LEU A 35 -12.39 4.99 1.20
N GLU A 36 -12.74 4.11 2.13
CA GLU A 36 -12.38 2.70 2.12
C GLU A 36 -13.20 1.91 1.08
N ILE A 37 -12.53 1.07 0.30
CA ILE A 37 -13.18 0.16 -0.66
C ILE A 37 -13.48 -1.19 0.02
N ALA A 38 -12.52 -1.73 0.77
CA ALA A 38 -12.61 -2.99 1.49
C ALA A 38 -11.52 -3.03 2.58
N TRP A 39 -11.71 -3.91 3.57
CA TRP A 39 -10.70 -4.25 4.57
C TRP A 39 -10.07 -5.60 4.23
N LEU A 40 -8.76 -5.69 4.38
CA LEU A 40 -7.98 -6.92 4.15
C LEU A 40 -7.54 -7.51 5.49
N ALA A 41 -7.50 -8.83 5.55
CA ALA A 41 -7.02 -9.55 6.73
C ALA A 41 -5.50 -9.48 6.91
N ASP A 42 -4.74 -9.24 5.83
CA ASP A 42 -3.27 -9.23 5.83
C ASP A 42 -2.74 -7.92 5.21
N LYS A 43 -1.94 -7.18 5.99
CA LYS A 43 -1.25 -5.95 5.54
C LYS A 43 -0.25 -6.23 4.42
N VAL A 44 0.34 -7.42 4.39
CA VAL A 44 1.28 -7.85 3.36
C VAL A 44 0.56 -8.01 2.01
N ASP A 45 -0.65 -8.56 2.02
CA ASP A 45 -1.46 -8.65 0.80
C ASP A 45 -1.84 -7.25 0.30
N ALA A 46 -2.23 -6.34 1.19
CA ALA A 46 -2.49 -4.94 0.83
C ALA A 46 -1.24 -4.27 0.19
N PHE A 47 -0.05 -4.52 0.73
CA PHE A 47 1.21 -4.03 0.17
C PHE A 47 1.44 -4.57 -1.25
N PHE A 48 1.31 -5.88 -1.46
CA PHE A 48 1.55 -6.47 -2.79
C PHE A 48 0.50 -6.05 -3.81
N ILE A 49 -0.76 -5.84 -3.40
CA ILE A 49 -1.78 -5.25 -4.28
C ILE A 49 -1.35 -3.86 -4.75
N HIS A 50 -0.76 -3.03 -3.89
CA HIS A 50 -0.20 -1.73 -4.28
C HIS A 50 0.96 -1.86 -5.28
N VAL A 51 1.84 -2.85 -5.09
CA VAL A 51 2.98 -3.10 -6.00
C VAL A 51 2.48 -3.55 -7.39
N GLN A 52 1.49 -4.43 -7.44
CA GLN A 52 0.92 -4.94 -8.70
C GLN A 52 -0.02 -3.92 -9.38
N GLY A 53 -0.63 -3.03 -8.59
CA GLY A 53 -1.54 -1.99 -9.09
C GLY A 53 -2.96 -2.47 -9.42
N ALA A 54 -3.26 -3.76 -9.26
CA ALA A 54 -4.60 -4.30 -9.43
C ALA A 54 -4.78 -5.62 -8.66
N ALA A 55 -6.02 -5.93 -8.31
CA ALA A 55 -6.40 -7.19 -7.68
C ALA A 55 -7.87 -7.55 -7.90
N ARG A 56 -8.17 -8.83 -7.71
CA ARG A 56 -9.55 -9.32 -7.54
C ARG A 56 -9.71 -9.79 -6.10
N LEU A 57 -10.47 -9.04 -5.32
CA LEU A 57 -10.79 -9.35 -3.93
C LEU A 57 -11.91 -10.36 -3.89
N THR A 58 -11.78 -11.36 -3.02
CA THR A 58 -12.87 -12.27 -2.67
C THR A 58 -13.51 -11.75 -1.40
N MET A 59 -14.76 -11.30 -1.50
CA MET A 59 -15.51 -10.73 -0.39
C MET A 59 -16.02 -11.84 0.53
N THR A 60 -16.38 -11.47 1.76
CA THR A 60 -16.88 -12.43 2.78
C THR A 60 -18.21 -13.09 2.40
N ASP A 61 -18.95 -12.50 1.48
CA ASP A 61 -20.20 -13.05 0.91
C ASP A 61 -19.98 -13.85 -0.38
N GLY A 62 -18.72 -14.14 -0.74
CA GLY A 62 -18.37 -14.90 -1.94
C GLY A 62 -18.37 -14.09 -3.25
N ARG A 63 -18.78 -12.81 -3.24
CA ARG A 63 -18.68 -11.95 -4.42
C ARG A 63 -17.24 -11.58 -4.71
N PHE A 64 -16.96 -11.23 -5.96
CA PHE A 64 -15.68 -10.66 -6.37
C PHE A 64 -15.77 -9.14 -6.52
N CYS A 65 -14.77 -8.43 -5.99
CA CYS A 65 -14.56 -7.01 -6.22
C CYS A 65 -13.25 -6.80 -6.96
N ARG A 66 -13.27 -6.12 -8.12
CA ARG A 66 -12.05 -5.78 -8.85
C ARG A 66 -11.59 -4.39 -8.43
N VAL A 67 -10.33 -4.29 -8.04
CA VAL A 67 -9.64 -3.02 -7.78
C VAL A 67 -8.51 -2.84 -8.79
N THR A 68 -8.32 -1.62 -9.27
CA THR A 68 -7.25 -1.26 -10.21
C THR A 68 -6.73 0.13 -9.87
N TYR A 69 -5.51 0.43 -10.33
CA TYR A 69 -4.87 1.72 -10.15
C TYR A 69 -5.78 2.88 -10.57
N ALA A 70 -5.86 3.89 -9.70
CA ALA A 70 -6.56 5.15 -9.95
C ALA A 70 -5.62 6.36 -9.83
N ALA A 71 -4.86 6.43 -8.74
CA ALA A 71 -3.89 7.49 -8.45
C ALA A 71 -2.83 6.99 -7.46
N LYS A 72 -1.86 7.85 -7.12
CA LYS A 72 -0.86 7.63 -6.07
C LYS A 72 -0.59 8.92 -5.31
N SER A 73 -0.01 8.82 -4.10
CA SER A 73 0.38 9.97 -3.28
C SER A 73 1.46 10.87 -3.92
N GLY A 74 2.15 10.37 -4.94
CA GLY A 74 3.27 11.06 -5.59
C GLY A 74 4.63 10.74 -4.95
N GLN A 75 4.64 10.15 -3.75
CA GLN A 75 5.86 9.71 -3.08
C GLN A 75 6.65 8.67 -3.88
N ARG A 76 7.97 8.66 -3.72
CA ARG A 76 8.86 7.69 -4.40
C ARG A 76 8.59 6.27 -3.88
N PHE A 77 8.65 5.30 -4.79
CA PHE A 77 8.58 3.90 -4.41
C PHE A 77 9.96 3.39 -3.96
N THR A 78 9.98 2.74 -2.81
CA THR A 78 11.16 2.01 -2.31
C THR A 78 10.82 0.53 -2.23
N GLY A 79 11.55 -0.29 -2.98
CA GLY A 79 11.32 -1.73 -3.04
C GLY A 79 11.89 -2.44 -1.80
N PRO A 80 11.10 -3.25 -1.07
CA PRO A 80 11.56 -3.90 0.16
C PRO A 80 12.67 -4.92 -0.10
N GLY A 81 12.68 -5.57 -1.27
CA GLY A 81 13.72 -6.55 -1.59
C GLY A 81 15.14 -6.01 -1.56
N LYS A 82 15.35 -4.77 -2.03
CA LYS A 82 16.66 -4.12 -1.96
C LYS A 82 17.06 -3.83 -0.51
N ILE A 83 16.13 -3.26 0.27
CA ILE A 83 16.37 -2.97 1.69
C ILE A 83 16.71 -4.25 2.46
N LEU A 84 15.91 -5.31 2.29
CA LEU A 84 16.15 -6.58 2.97
C LEU A 84 17.50 -7.20 2.59
N SER A 85 17.94 -7.04 1.34
CA SER A 85 19.27 -7.47 0.94
C SER A 85 20.39 -6.62 1.55
N GLU A 86 20.21 -5.30 1.65
CA GLU A 86 21.19 -4.40 2.26
C GLU A 86 21.30 -4.64 3.79
N LEU A 87 20.21 -5.05 4.42
CA LEU A 87 20.18 -5.45 5.83
C LEU A 87 20.73 -6.87 6.09
N GLY A 88 20.97 -7.66 5.04
CA GLY A 88 21.45 -9.04 5.16
C GLY A 88 20.36 -10.08 5.46
N GLU A 89 19.09 -9.68 5.45
CA GLU A 89 17.93 -10.52 5.74
C GLU A 89 17.62 -11.54 4.63
N ILE A 90 17.83 -11.13 3.37
CA ILE A 90 17.65 -11.98 2.19
C ILE A 90 18.84 -11.73 1.25
N PRO A 91 19.65 -12.74 0.91
CA PRO A 91 20.72 -12.56 -0.08
C PRO A 91 20.17 -12.02 -1.40
N LEU A 92 20.89 -11.10 -2.06
CA LEU A 92 20.41 -10.40 -3.26
C LEU A 92 19.90 -11.36 -4.35
N GLN A 93 20.61 -12.47 -4.59
CA GLN A 93 20.25 -13.50 -5.55
C GLN A 93 18.98 -14.29 -5.21
N ALA A 94 18.56 -14.25 -3.94
CA ALA A 94 17.36 -14.90 -3.43
C ALA A 94 16.18 -13.92 -3.26
N VAL A 95 16.34 -12.64 -3.63
CA VAL A 95 15.27 -11.64 -3.56
C VAL A 95 14.21 -11.93 -4.63
N THR A 96 13.06 -12.43 -4.18
CA THR A 96 11.89 -12.73 -4.99
C THR A 96 10.64 -12.25 -4.27
N MET A 97 9.52 -12.11 -4.98
CA MET A 97 8.24 -11.75 -4.35
C MET A 97 7.86 -12.74 -3.24
N GLN A 98 8.10 -14.03 -3.47
CA GLN A 98 7.81 -15.11 -2.54
C GLN A 98 8.70 -15.04 -1.29
N SER A 99 10.02 -14.82 -1.46
CA SER A 99 10.93 -14.70 -0.31
C SER A 99 10.66 -13.45 0.52
N ILE A 100 10.35 -12.32 -0.11
CA ILE A 100 9.94 -11.09 0.59
C ILE A 100 8.63 -11.33 1.36
N ARG A 101 7.62 -11.96 0.74
CA ARG A 101 6.34 -12.25 1.41
C ARG A 101 6.53 -13.21 2.58
N ALA A 102 7.37 -14.23 2.43
CA ALA A 102 7.70 -15.15 3.52
C ALA A 102 8.39 -14.41 4.66
N TRP A 103 9.34 -13.53 4.36
CA TRP A 103 10.04 -12.73 5.37
C TRP A 103 9.10 -11.82 6.15
N PHE A 104 8.18 -11.09 5.48
CA PHE A 104 7.18 -10.26 6.18
C PHE A 104 6.22 -11.06 7.05
N LYS A 105 5.89 -12.30 6.66
CA LYS A 105 5.05 -13.17 7.49
C LYS A 105 5.78 -13.71 8.71
N ALA A 106 7.09 -13.92 8.60
CA ALA A 106 7.94 -14.34 9.72
C ALA A 106 8.26 -13.19 10.69
N HIS A 107 8.20 -11.93 10.24
CA HIS A 107 8.50 -10.74 11.01
C HIS A 107 7.30 -9.76 11.01
N PRO A 108 6.27 -10.02 11.83
CA PRO A 108 5.04 -9.24 11.82
C PRO A 108 5.14 -7.86 12.49
N ASP A 109 6.14 -7.65 13.34
CA ASP A 109 6.42 -6.41 14.09
C ASP A 109 7.18 -5.38 13.23
#